data_AF-A0AAE1BRK1-F1
#
_entry.id   AF-A0AAE1BRK1-F1
#
_cell.length_a   1.000
_cell.length_b   1.000
_cell.length_c   1.000
_cell.angle_alpha   90.00
_cell.angle_beta   90.00
_cell.angle_gamma   90.00
#
_symmetry.space_group_name_H-M   'P 1'
#
loop_
_entity.id
_entity.type
_entity.pdbx_description
1 polymer ?
#
loop_
_entity_poly.entity_id
_entity_poly.type
_entity_poly.pdbx_seq_one_letter_code
_entity_poly.pdbx_strand_id
1 'polypeptide(L)'
;MSVLPQFTIIEFEHDTLRILLDYLHTGSCPLTCSTIPGLICAAEHYDLPELLQACFHHAKQFLRIEVVCSMLTSLENYYWRYTSASELVNMILAFVETRAIQVFETPNFLLLSESMVNMMMARNLEVSEIIKFEAMLTWAKNRIKMKGASKADSRVEYRCIMERLTRELKLYRISPQDLIKIVLPSKAIKNERILETLMFQANSGMYRINDSDLEACQQRLQKQDSKFSEWESFDYGL
;
A
#
# COMPACT_ATOMS: atom_id res chain seq x y z
N MET A 1 -28.99 -20.42 -46.11
CA MET A 1 -27.83 -19.59 -45.72
C MET A 1 -27.18 -20.28 -44.54
N SER A 2 -26.04 -20.95 -44.76
CA SER A 2 -25.26 -21.56 -43.68
C SER A 2 -24.61 -20.45 -42.87
N VAL A 3 -24.98 -20.32 -41.60
CA VAL A 3 -24.28 -19.46 -40.64
C VAL A 3 -22.88 -20.05 -40.49
N LEU A 4 -21.85 -19.31 -40.92
CA LEU A 4 -20.46 -19.71 -40.70
C LEU A 4 -20.22 -19.82 -39.19
N PRO A 5 -19.47 -20.83 -38.73
CA PRO A 5 -19.16 -20.95 -37.30
C PRO A 5 -18.36 -19.73 -36.86
N GLN A 6 -18.90 -18.98 -35.89
CA GLN A 6 -18.21 -17.87 -35.24
C GLN A 6 -17.48 -18.40 -34.00
N PHE A 7 -16.19 -18.09 -33.90
CA PHE A 7 -15.41 -18.34 -32.70
C PHE A 7 -15.13 -17.02 -31.99
N THR A 8 -15.46 -16.94 -30.69
CA THR A 8 -15.25 -15.73 -29.88
C THR A 8 -14.08 -15.97 -28.93
N ILE A 9 -13.03 -15.19 -29.09
CA ILE A 9 -11.90 -15.14 -28.17
C ILE A 9 -12.34 -14.32 -26.95
N ILE A 10 -12.20 -14.88 -25.75
CA ILE A 10 -12.63 -14.25 -24.48
C ILE A 10 -11.46 -13.98 -23.54
N GLU A 11 -10.27 -14.48 -23.88
CA GLU A 11 -9.07 -14.43 -23.07
C GLU A 11 -8.45 -13.04 -23.03
N PHE A 12 -8.58 -12.27 -24.12
CA PHE A 12 -7.92 -10.97 -24.28
C PHE A 12 -8.91 -9.89 -24.69
N GLU A 13 -8.65 -8.68 -24.23
CA GLU A 13 -9.36 -7.50 -24.70
C GLU A 13 -9.10 -7.28 -26.20
N HIS A 14 -10.09 -6.73 -26.90
CA HIS A 14 -10.05 -6.46 -28.33
C HIS A 14 -8.76 -5.73 -28.76
N ASP A 15 -8.35 -4.71 -27.99
CA ASP A 15 -7.20 -3.89 -28.34
C ASP A 15 -5.88 -4.65 -28.19
N THR A 16 -5.76 -5.51 -27.18
CA THR A 16 -4.59 -6.38 -27.00
C THR A 16 -4.47 -7.35 -28.16
N LEU A 17 -5.58 -8.00 -28.52
CA LEU A 17 -5.61 -8.95 -29.63
C LEU A 17 -5.31 -8.28 -30.96
N ARG A 18 -5.84 -7.08 -31.19
CA ARG A 18 -5.55 -6.31 -32.41
C ARG A 18 -4.06 -6.01 -32.55
N ILE A 19 -3.42 -5.50 -31.50
CA ILE A 19 -1.98 -5.19 -31.52
C ILE A 19 -1.15 -6.46 -31.76
N LEU A 20 -1.56 -7.59 -31.17
CA LEU A 20 -0.93 -8.88 -31.42
C LEU A 20 -1.06 -9.32 -32.89
N LEU A 21 -2.25 -9.20 -33.48
CA LEU A 21 -2.46 -9.55 -34.89
C LEU A 21 -1.63 -8.67 -35.82
N ASP A 22 -1.57 -7.36 -35.53
CA ASP A 22 -0.71 -6.42 -36.28
C ASP A 22 0.77 -6.83 -36.17
N TYR A 23 1.23 -7.26 -34.99
CA TYR A 23 2.57 -7.81 -34.81
C TYR A 23 2.80 -9.08 -35.65
N LEU A 24 1.85 -10.04 -35.62
CA LEU A 24 1.97 -11.28 -36.39
C LEU A 24 2.00 -11.04 -37.91
N HIS A 25 1.27 -10.03 -38.39
CA HIS A 25 1.23 -9.70 -39.81
C HIS A 25 2.43 -8.87 -40.29
N THR A 26 2.95 -7.96 -39.46
CA THR A 26 3.97 -6.98 -39.88
C THR A 26 5.34 -7.21 -39.28
N GLY A 27 5.46 -8.06 -38.26
CA GLY A 27 6.67 -8.25 -37.45
C GLY A 27 6.95 -7.11 -36.47
N SER A 28 6.03 -6.16 -36.29
CA SER A 28 6.24 -4.99 -35.41
C SER A 28 4.96 -4.49 -34.76
N CYS A 29 5.05 -3.94 -33.56
CA CYS A 29 3.93 -3.28 -32.90
C CYS A 29 4.40 -2.21 -31.88
N PRO A 30 3.57 -1.19 -31.59
CA PRO A 30 3.91 -0.18 -30.59
C PRO A 30 3.77 -0.74 -29.18
N LEU A 31 4.83 -0.58 -28.37
CA LEU A 31 4.82 -0.94 -26.95
C LEU A 31 4.56 0.29 -26.08
N THR A 32 3.62 0.17 -25.15
CA THR A 32 3.34 1.21 -24.15
C THR A 32 3.08 0.54 -22.80
N CYS A 33 3.33 1.25 -21.69
CA CYS A 33 3.06 0.70 -20.35
C CYS A 33 1.59 0.30 -20.15
N SER A 34 0.65 0.94 -20.86
CA SER A 34 -0.77 0.58 -20.83
C SER A 34 -1.09 -0.71 -21.59
N THR A 35 -0.38 -1.01 -22.69
CA THR A 35 -0.65 -2.19 -23.51
C THR A 35 0.15 -3.43 -23.08
N ILE A 36 1.29 -3.22 -22.42
CA ILE A 36 2.18 -4.29 -21.96
C ILE A 36 1.48 -5.38 -21.13
N PRO A 37 0.63 -5.08 -20.12
CA PRO A 37 -0.03 -6.11 -19.32
C PRO A 37 -0.77 -7.16 -20.15
N GLY A 38 -1.56 -6.73 -21.14
CA GLY A 38 -2.27 -7.66 -22.03
C GLY A 38 -1.31 -8.36 -22.99
N LEU A 39 -0.37 -7.61 -23.58
CA LEU A 39 0.55 -8.13 -24.58
C LEU A 39 1.50 -9.21 -24.04
N ILE A 40 1.98 -9.11 -22.80
CA ILE A 40 2.83 -10.16 -22.23
C ILE A 40 2.06 -11.48 -22.07
N CYS A 41 0.80 -11.40 -21.64
CA CYS A 41 -0.05 -12.57 -21.45
C CYS A 41 -0.39 -13.20 -22.80
N ALA A 42 -0.66 -12.38 -23.80
CA ALA A 42 -0.91 -12.83 -25.16
C ALA A 42 0.35 -13.44 -25.79
N ALA A 43 1.51 -12.80 -25.62
CA ALA A 43 2.78 -13.31 -26.13
C ALA A 43 3.17 -14.66 -25.49
N GLU A 44 2.95 -14.84 -24.18
CA GLU A 44 3.11 -16.14 -23.52
C GLU A 44 2.10 -17.16 -24.06
N HIS A 45 0.82 -16.78 -24.23
CA HIS A 45 -0.23 -17.68 -24.68
C HIS A 45 -0.03 -18.23 -26.10
N TYR A 46 0.53 -17.41 -26.99
CA TYR A 46 0.78 -17.77 -28.39
C TYR A 46 2.24 -18.14 -28.68
N ASP A 47 3.06 -18.38 -27.64
CA ASP A 47 4.46 -18.79 -27.74
C ASP A 47 5.32 -17.83 -28.59
N LEU A 48 5.26 -16.52 -28.30
CA LEU A 48 6.02 -15.46 -28.97
C LEU A 48 7.13 -14.88 -28.07
N PRO A 49 8.28 -15.58 -27.92
CA PRO A 49 9.31 -15.20 -26.95
C PRO A 49 9.98 -13.86 -27.25
N GLU A 50 10.15 -13.48 -28.52
CA GLU A 50 10.78 -12.20 -28.88
C GLU A 50 9.92 -11.01 -28.49
N LEU A 51 8.59 -11.12 -28.68
CA LEU A 51 7.64 -10.10 -28.27
C LEU A 51 7.56 -10.02 -26.74
N LEU A 52 7.51 -11.16 -26.07
CA LEU A 52 7.51 -11.23 -24.61
C LEU A 52 8.76 -10.54 -24.03
N GLN A 53 9.94 -10.84 -24.59
CA GLN A 53 11.20 -10.21 -24.19
C GLN A 53 11.19 -8.70 -24.45
N ALA A 54 10.71 -8.25 -25.61
CA ALA A 54 10.61 -6.83 -25.94
C ALA A 54 9.69 -6.08 -24.96
N CYS A 55 8.54 -6.68 -24.60
CA CYS A 55 7.62 -6.14 -23.61
C CYS A 55 8.28 -5.95 -22.23
N PHE A 56 9.00 -6.96 -21.72
CA PHE A 56 9.71 -6.84 -20.45
C PHE A 56 10.84 -5.80 -20.49
N HIS A 57 11.58 -5.76 -21.61
CA HIS A 57 12.62 -4.75 -21.80
C HIS A 57 12.04 -3.33 -21.74
N HIS A 58 10.96 -3.09 -22.48
CA HIS A 58 10.27 -1.79 -22.48
C HIS A 58 9.69 -1.47 -21.10
N ALA A 59 9.03 -2.43 -20.44
CA ALA A 59 8.51 -2.23 -19.08
C ALA A 59 9.62 -1.77 -18.14
N LYS A 60 10.77 -2.44 -18.14
CA LYS A 60 11.91 -2.12 -17.28
C LYS A 60 12.48 -0.71 -17.51
N GLN A 61 12.48 -0.23 -18.76
CA GLN A 61 13.02 1.09 -19.10
C GLN A 61 12.06 2.24 -18.82
N PHE A 62 10.76 2.03 -18.99
CA PHE A 62 9.76 3.10 -18.99
C PHE A 62 8.81 3.07 -17.79
N LEU A 63 9.01 2.14 -16.84
CA LEU A 63 8.21 2.08 -15.61
C LEU A 63 8.36 3.37 -14.80
N ARG A 64 7.23 3.99 -14.48
CA ARG A 64 7.13 5.26 -13.76
C ARG A 64 5.93 5.27 -12.82
N ILE A 65 5.93 6.18 -11.85
CA ILE A 65 4.97 6.19 -10.74
C ILE A 65 3.52 6.36 -11.23
N GLU A 66 3.31 7.06 -12.35
CA GLU A 66 1.98 7.34 -12.88
C GLU A 66 1.30 6.09 -13.45
N VAL A 67 2.08 5.12 -13.94
CA VAL A 67 1.59 3.94 -14.67
C VAL A 67 1.58 2.66 -13.83
N VAL A 68 2.30 2.61 -12.71
CA VAL A 68 2.44 1.36 -11.91
C VAL A 68 1.08 0.85 -11.43
N CYS A 69 0.22 1.74 -10.90
CA CYS A 69 -1.07 1.34 -10.37
C CYS A 69 -2.02 0.87 -11.48
N SER A 70 -2.05 1.56 -12.62
CA SER A 70 -2.86 1.11 -13.76
C SER A 70 -2.40 -0.23 -14.31
N MET A 71 -1.08 -0.45 -14.38
CA MET A 71 -0.53 -1.75 -14.82
C MET A 71 -0.90 -2.88 -13.87
N LEU A 72 -0.80 -2.67 -12.55
CA LEU A 72 -1.21 -3.66 -11.56
C LEU A 72 -2.71 -4.00 -11.68
N THR A 73 -3.57 -3.00 -11.90
CA THR A 73 -4.99 -3.24 -12.15
C THR A 73 -5.22 -4.09 -13.40
N SER A 74 -4.56 -3.78 -14.51
CA SER A 74 -4.70 -4.58 -15.74
C SER A 74 -4.20 -6.02 -15.57
N LEU A 75 -3.17 -6.24 -14.74
CA LEU A 75 -2.59 -7.57 -14.51
C LEU A 75 -3.42 -8.46 -13.56
N GLU A 76 -4.34 -7.89 -12.79
CA GLU A 76 -5.10 -8.62 -11.77
C GLU A 76 -5.84 -9.85 -12.33
N ASN A 77 -6.42 -9.73 -13.52
CA ASN A 77 -7.16 -10.81 -14.17
C ASN A 77 -6.26 -11.90 -14.78
N TYR A 78 -4.99 -11.58 -15.02
CA TYR A 78 -4.04 -12.45 -15.71
C TYR A 78 -3.05 -13.15 -14.77
N TYR A 79 -2.82 -12.57 -13.59
CA TYR A 79 -1.78 -12.94 -12.64
C TYR A 79 -1.72 -14.44 -12.29
N TRP A 80 -2.89 -15.08 -12.12
CA TRP A 80 -2.97 -16.51 -11.76
C TRP A 80 -2.84 -17.46 -12.96
N ARG A 81 -2.99 -16.95 -14.18
CA ARG A 81 -3.05 -17.76 -15.41
C ARG A 81 -1.73 -17.80 -16.15
N TYR A 82 -0.96 -16.71 -16.10
CA TYR A 82 0.26 -16.52 -16.90
C TYR A 82 1.47 -16.26 -16.01
N THR A 83 2.57 -16.96 -16.28
CA THR A 83 3.81 -16.84 -15.49
C THR A 83 4.42 -15.45 -15.69
N SER A 84 4.44 -14.96 -16.93
CA SER A 84 4.92 -13.62 -17.27
C SER A 84 4.15 -12.52 -16.55
N ALA A 85 2.84 -12.70 -16.33
CA ALA A 85 2.02 -11.74 -15.58
C ALA A 85 2.50 -11.64 -14.12
N SER A 86 2.78 -12.79 -13.50
CA SER A 86 3.34 -12.84 -12.15
C SER A 86 4.73 -12.22 -12.07
N GLU A 87 5.61 -12.48 -13.04
CA GLU A 87 6.93 -11.87 -13.13
C GLU A 87 6.85 -10.34 -13.28
N LEU A 88 5.94 -9.86 -14.13
CA LEU A 88 5.74 -8.41 -14.32
C LEU A 88 5.17 -7.75 -13.06
N VAL A 89 4.21 -8.38 -12.37
CA VAL A 89 3.72 -7.87 -11.08
C VAL A 89 4.88 -7.79 -10.08
N ASN A 90 5.73 -8.82 -9.97
CA ASN A 90 6.88 -8.79 -9.08
C ASN A 90 7.89 -7.69 -9.44
N MET A 91 8.14 -7.48 -10.74
CA MET A 91 8.98 -6.38 -11.22
C MET A 91 8.41 -5.01 -10.84
N ILE A 92 7.10 -4.81 -10.99
CA ILE A 92 6.42 -3.58 -10.60
C ILE A 92 6.48 -3.39 -9.08
N LEU A 93 6.22 -4.44 -8.29
CA LEU A 93 6.28 -4.36 -6.83
C LEU A 93 7.70 -4.04 -6.33
N ALA A 94 8.74 -4.60 -6.95
CA ALA A 94 10.13 -4.27 -6.64
C ALA A 94 10.46 -2.79 -6.94
N PHE A 95 9.91 -2.24 -8.02
CA PHE A 95 10.03 -0.81 -8.31
C PHE A 95 9.33 0.06 -7.24
N VAL A 96 8.18 -0.37 -6.75
CA VAL A 96 7.41 0.34 -5.71
C VAL A 96 8.13 0.34 -4.35
N GLU A 97 8.92 -0.68 -4.03
CA GLU A 97 9.62 -0.79 -2.73
C GLU A 97 10.43 0.46 -2.35
N THR A 98 11.12 1.06 -3.32
CA THR A 98 11.96 2.26 -3.12
C THR A 98 11.20 3.58 -3.30
N ARG A 99 9.94 3.54 -3.75
CA ARG A 99 9.14 4.71 -4.17
C ARG A 99 7.74 4.75 -3.57
N ALA A 100 7.51 3.96 -2.52
CA ALA A 100 6.18 3.71 -1.98
C ALA A 100 5.42 4.99 -1.60
N ILE A 101 6.09 5.99 -0.99
CA ILE A 101 5.46 7.26 -0.60
C ILE A 101 4.82 7.94 -1.82
N GLN A 102 5.60 8.10 -2.90
CA GLN A 102 5.14 8.77 -4.12
C GLN A 102 3.97 8.00 -4.77
N VAL A 103 3.99 6.67 -4.70
CA VAL A 103 2.90 5.82 -5.21
C VAL A 103 1.64 6.01 -4.38
N PHE A 104 1.73 6.07 -3.05
CA PHE A 104 0.58 6.26 -2.15
C PHE A 104 -0.09 7.62 -2.32
N GLU A 105 0.66 8.64 -2.74
CA GLU A 105 0.13 9.98 -3.03
C GLU A 105 -0.65 10.05 -4.34
N THR A 106 -0.50 9.06 -5.24
CA THR A 106 -1.22 9.06 -6.51
C THR A 106 -2.72 8.73 -6.32
N PRO A 107 -3.61 9.35 -7.11
CA PRO A 107 -5.03 8.98 -7.10
C PRO A 107 -5.26 7.54 -7.57
N ASN A 108 -4.40 7.04 -8.46
CA ASN A 108 -4.51 5.68 -9.01
C ASN A 108 -4.32 4.60 -7.94
N PHE A 109 -3.55 4.87 -6.87
CA PHE A 109 -3.42 3.97 -5.73
C PHE A 109 -4.78 3.67 -5.07
N LEU A 110 -5.66 4.67 -4.97
CA LEU A 110 -6.98 4.53 -4.36
C LEU A 110 -7.96 3.68 -5.20
N LEU A 111 -7.62 3.44 -6.47
CA LEU A 111 -8.41 2.63 -7.40
C LEU A 111 -8.00 1.15 -7.41
N LEU A 112 -6.81 0.82 -6.88
CA LEU A 112 -6.31 -0.56 -6.79
C LEU A 112 -7.24 -1.46 -5.98
N SER A 113 -7.44 -2.70 -6.40
CA SER A 113 -8.20 -3.70 -5.64
C SER A 113 -7.56 -4.01 -4.30
N GLU A 114 -8.33 -4.61 -3.39
CA GLU A 114 -7.80 -4.98 -2.08
C GLU A 114 -6.67 -6.01 -2.17
N SER A 115 -6.75 -6.92 -3.15
CA SER A 115 -5.72 -7.93 -3.39
C SER A 115 -4.39 -7.26 -3.77
N MET A 116 -4.44 -6.31 -4.71
CA MET A 116 -3.25 -5.56 -5.13
C MET A 116 -2.65 -4.73 -4.00
N VAL A 117 -3.49 -4.07 -3.19
CA VAL A 117 -3.00 -3.31 -2.02
C VAL A 117 -2.38 -4.24 -0.99
N ASN A 118 -2.99 -5.39 -0.68
CA ASN A 118 -2.39 -6.35 0.24
C ASN A 118 -1.03 -6.84 -0.26
N MET A 119 -0.92 -7.21 -1.54
CA MET A 119 0.36 -7.63 -2.12
C MET A 119 1.41 -6.53 -2.02
N MET A 120 1.05 -5.29 -2.30
CA MET A 120 1.96 -4.14 -2.19
C MET A 120 2.40 -3.91 -0.75
N MET A 121 1.47 -3.97 0.21
CA MET A 121 1.76 -3.73 1.63
C MET A 121 2.55 -4.85 2.30
N ALA A 122 2.43 -6.09 1.80
CA ALA A 122 3.20 -7.24 2.26
C ALA A 122 4.68 -7.17 1.86
N ARG A 123 5.07 -6.26 0.96
CA ARG A 123 6.46 -6.05 0.57
C ARG A 123 7.26 -5.33 1.66
N ASN A 124 8.58 -5.48 1.61
CA ASN A 124 9.51 -4.73 2.45
C ASN A 124 9.75 -3.34 1.86
N LEU A 125 8.71 -2.50 1.85
CA LEU A 125 8.78 -1.11 1.39
C LEU A 125 9.76 -0.30 2.25
N GLU A 126 10.52 0.61 1.64
CA GLU A 126 11.48 1.53 2.29
C GLU A 126 10.76 2.71 2.97
N VAL A 127 9.74 2.41 3.76
CA VAL A 127 8.95 3.38 4.52
C VAL A 127 8.67 2.87 5.93
N SER A 128 8.41 3.77 6.85
CA SER A 128 8.00 3.41 8.20
C SER A 128 6.62 2.73 8.20
N GLU A 129 6.38 1.86 9.18
CA GLU A 129 5.11 1.12 9.28
C GLU A 129 3.92 2.06 9.54
N ILE A 130 4.16 3.25 10.11
CA ILE A 130 3.10 4.26 10.25
C ILE A 130 2.63 4.79 8.89
N ILE A 131 3.54 5.03 7.94
CA ILE A 131 3.18 5.48 6.59
C ILE A 131 2.36 4.40 5.86
N LYS A 132 2.73 3.12 6.00
CA LYS A 132 1.92 2.01 5.47
C LYS A 132 0.52 2.02 6.07
N PHE A 133 0.41 2.19 7.39
CA PHE A 133 -0.87 2.25 8.08
C PHE A 133 -1.74 3.41 7.58
N GLU A 134 -1.18 4.60 7.42
CA GLU A 134 -1.90 5.78 6.91
C GLU A 134 -2.37 5.59 5.46
N ALA A 135 -1.54 4.98 4.62
CA ALA A 135 -1.90 4.63 3.24
C ALA A 135 -3.06 3.61 3.21
N MET A 136 -2.99 2.54 4.01
CA MET A 136 -4.08 1.56 4.17
C MET A 136 -5.37 2.24 4.65
N LEU A 137 -5.26 3.12 5.65
CA LEU A 137 -6.38 3.86 6.22
C LEU A 137 -7.05 4.75 5.17
N THR A 138 -6.25 5.45 4.36
CA THR A 138 -6.74 6.34 3.30
C THR A 138 -7.43 5.55 2.20
N TRP A 139 -6.83 4.44 1.77
CA TRP A 139 -7.41 3.53 0.79
C TRP A 139 -8.73 2.91 1.28
N ALA A 140 -8.78 2.41 2.52
CA ALA A 140 -9.97 1.80 3.10
C ALA A 140 -11.12 2.80 3.22
N LYS A 141 -10.83 4.03 3.67
CA LYS A 141 -11.83 5.11 3.72
C LYS A 141 -12.37 5.44 2.32
N ASN A 142 -11.52 5.48 1.30
CA ASN A 142 -11.96 5.71 -0.08
C ASN A 142 -12.87 4.58 -0.58
N ARG A 143 -12.51 3.33 -0.33
CA ARG A 143 -13.29 2.16 -0.74
C ARG A 143 -14.69 2.15 -0.15
N ILE A 144 -14.84 2.47 1.13
CA ILE A 144 -16.13 2.55 1.79
C ILE A 144 -16.98 3.69 1.21
N LYS A 145 -16.36 4.85 0.93
CA LYS A 145 -17.06 5.97 0.28
C LYS A 145 -17.60 5.59 -1.11
N MET A 146 -16.83 4.85 -1.90
CA MET A 146 -17.23 4.44 -3.25
C MET A 146 -18.39 3.43 -3.26
N LYS A 147 -18.51 2.56 -2.25
CA LYS A 147 -19.56 1.52 -2.21
C LYS A 147 -20.95 2.04 -1.85
N GLY A 148 -21.08 3.25 -1.29
CA GLY A 148 -22.38 3.89 -1.03
C GLY A 148 -23.34 3.13 -0.09
N ALA A 149 -22.82 2.23 0.75
CA ALA A 149 -23.63 1.38 1.64
C ALA A 149 -24.22 2.13 2.85
N SER A 150 -25.14 1.48 3.57
CA SER A 150 -25.66 1.98 4.85
C SER A 150 -24.54 2.25 5.86
N LYS A 151 -24.75 3.21 6.78
CA LYS A 151 -23.76 3.61 7.80
C LYS A 151 -23.38 2.48 8.76
N ALA A 152 -24.27 1.51 8.98
CA ALA A 152 -23.97 0.35 9.85
C ALA A 152 -23.04 -0.63 9.12
N ASP A 153 -23.39 -1.00 7.90
CA ASP A 153 -22.63 -1.94 7.05
C ASP A 153 -21.25 -1.38 6.72
N SER A 154 -21.16 -0.10 6.40
CA SER A 154 -19.90 0.62 6.13
C SER A 154 -18.90 0.52 7.29
N ARG A 155 -19.36 0.53 8.54
CA ARG A 155 -18.49 0.42 9.72
C ARG A 155 -17.97 -1.00 9.93
N VAL A 156 -18.80 -2.00 9.67
CA VAL A 156 -18.41 -3.42 9.76
C VAL A 156 -17.41 -3.75 8.65
N GLU A 157 -17.71 -3.33 7.43
CA GLU A 157 -16.85 -3.55 6.27
C GLU A 157 -15.49 -2.85 6.43
N TYR A 158 -15.48 -1.60 6.88
CA TYR A 158 -14.23 -0.88 7.18
C TYR A 158 -13.34 -1.66 8.14
N ARG A 159 -13.90 -2.19 9.24
CA ARG A 159 -13.13 -2.99 10.21
C ARG A 159 -12.59 -4.27 9.59
N CYS A 160 -13.39 -4.98 8.81
CA CYS A 160 -12.96 -6.21 8.14
C CYS A 160 -11.84 -5.97 7.12
N ILE A 161 -11.93 -4.90 6.34
CA ILE A 161 -10.87 -4.49 5.42
C ILE A 161 -9.59 -4.15 6.19
N MET A 162 -9.68 -3.31 7.22
CA MET A 162 -8.51 -2.90 8.01
C MET A 162 -7.87 -4.08 8.74
N GLU A 163 -8.66 -5.04 9.24
CA GLU A 163 -8.15 -6.27 9.86
C GLU A 163 -7.32 -7.10 8.88
N ARG A 164 -7.77 -7.20 7.61
CA ARG A 164 -7.03 -7.91 6.55
C ARG A 164 -5.76 -7.16 6.13
N LEU A 165 -5.87 -5.86 5.85
CA LEU A 165 -4.73 -5.02 5.43
C LEU A 165 -3.63 -4.96 6.50
N THR A 166 -4.00 -4.85 7.77
CA THR A 166 -3.05 -4.67 8.88
C THR A 166 -2.55 -6.00 9.48
N ARG A 167 -2.86 -7.15 8.86
CA ARG A 167 -2.47 -8.47 9.37
C ARG A 167 -0.94 -8.61 9.44
N GLU A 168 -0.26 -8.25 8.36
CA GLU A 168 1.21 -8.34 8.25
C GLU A 168 1.94 -7.07 8.73
N LEU A 169 1.19 -6.05 9.17
CA LEU A 169 1.73 -4.78 9.62
C LEU A 169 2.48 -4.98 10.94
N LYS A 170 3.75 -4.54 10.99
CA LYS A 170 4.63 -4.68 12.14
C LYS A 170 4.34 -3.57 13.15
N LEU A 171 3.22 -3.68 13.86
CA LEU A 171 2.76 -2.65 14.82
C LEU A 171 3.82 -2.25 15.85
N TYR A 172 4.66 -3.18 16.30
CA TYR A 172 5.75 -2.89 17.24
C TYR A 172 6.81 -1.92 16.70
N ARG A 173 6.86 -1.68 15.39
CA ARG A 173 7.72 -0.67 14.76
C ARG A 173 7.06 0.71 14.60
N ILE A 174 5.78 0.84 14.96
CA ILE A 174 5.11 2.16 15.04
C ILE A 174 5.40 2.75 16.42
N SER A 175 5.72 4.04 16.48
CA SER A 175 6.04 4.68 17.76
C SER A 175 4.83 4.65 18.72
N PRO A 176 5.04 4.60 20.05
CA PRO A 176 3.95 4.68 21.02
C PRO A 176 3.09 5.95 20.84
N GLN A 177 3.71 7.07 20.46
CA GLN A 177 3.00 8.32 20.22
C GLN A 177 2.06 8.21 19.02
N ASP A 178 2.51 7.61 17.92
CA ASP A 178 1.70 7.43 16.72
C ASP A 178 0.60 6.38 16.92
N LEU A 179 0.88 5.33 17.70
CA LEU A 179 -0.14 4.36 18.11
C LEU A 179 -1.30 5.05 18.83
N ILE A 180 -1.00 5.99 19.75
CA ILE A 180 -2.02 6.70 20.53
C ILE A 180 -2.69 7.82 19.73
N LYS A 181 -1.93 8.58 18.93
CA LYS A 181 -2.43 9.76 18.21
C LYS A 181 -3.12 9.43 16.89
N ILE A 182 -2.70 8.37 16.20
CA ILE A 182 -3.13 8.06 14.83
C ILE A 182 -3.88 6.72 14.80
N VAL A 183 -3.27 5.64 15.31
CA VAL A 183 -3.84 4.29 15.18
C VAL A 183 -5.06 4.10 16.08
N LEU A 184 -4.99 4.46 17.35
CA LEU A 184 -6.08 4.29 18.32
C LEU A 184 -7.35 5.05 17.91
N PRO A 185 -7.31 6.36 17.55
CA PRO A 185 -8.52 7.11 17.19
C PRO A 185 -9.15 6.63 15.87
N SER A 186 -8.39 5.97 15.01
CA SER A 186 -8.88 5.43 13.72
C SER A 186 -9.87 4.28 13.86
N LYS A 187 -9.88 3.61 15.03
CA LYS A 187 -10.66 2.39 15.32
C LYS A 187 -10.48 1.27 14.27
N ALA A 188 -9.35 1.28 13.55
CA ALA A 188 -9.02 0.30 12.54
C ALA A 188 -8.48 -1.01 13.14
N ILE A 189 -7.85 -0.92 14.31
CA ILE A 189 -7.23 -2.04 15.03
C ILE A 189 -7.87 -2.14 16.41
N LYS A 190 -8.10 -3.36 16.90
CA LYS A 190 -8.66 -3.62 18.24
C LYS A 190 -7.75 -3.02 19.31
N ASN A 191 -8.35 -2.36 20.31
CA ASN A 191 -7.62 -1.74 21.41
C ASN A 191 -6.72 -2.73 22.15
N GLU A 192 -7.16 -3.98 22.32
CA GLU A 192 -6.38 -5.08 22.91
C GLU A 192 -5.03 -5.27 22.21
N ARG A 193 -5.04 -5.40 20.88
CA ARG A 193 -3.83 -5.55 20.06
C ARG A 193 -2.89 -4.34 20.15
N ILE A 194 -3.45 -3.13 20.30
CA ILE A 194 -2.66 -1.90 20.51
C ILE A 194 -2.01 -1.92 21.90
N LEU A 195 -2.75 -2.28 22.95
CA LEU A 195 -2.25 -2.38 24.32
C LEU A 195 -1.15 -3.44 24.45
N GLU A 196 -1.35 -4.62 23.86
CA GLU A 196 -0.33 -5.69 23.79
C GLU A 196 0.95 -5.20 23.11
N THR A 197 0.81 -4.43 22.01
CA THR A 197 1.96 -3.83 21.31
C THR A 197 2.71 -2.84 22.20
N LEU A 198 1.99 -1.96 22.91
CA LEU A 198 2.60 -0.99 23.82
C LEU A 198 3.31 -1.68 25.00
N MET A 199 2.70 -2.73 25.57
CA MET A 199 3.34 -3.53 26.62
C MET A 199 4.62 -4.21 26.11
N PHE A 200 4.58 -4.78 24.90
CA PHE A 200 5.76 -5.36 24.26
C PHE A 200 6.87 -4.32 24.06
N GLN A 201 6.54 -3.12 23.59
CA GLN A 201 7.49 -2.02 23.39
C GLN A 201 8.13 -1.53 24.70
N ALA A 202 7.35 -1.49 25.79
CA ALA A 202 7.85 -1.15 27.12
C ALA A 202 8.82 -2.22 27.66
N ASN A 203 8.44 -3.50 27.56
CA ASN A 203 9.22 -4.62 28.08
C ASN A 203 10.52 -4.87 27.31
N SER A 204 10.51 -4.66 26.00
CA SER A 204 11.69 -4.79 25.13
C SER A 204 12.68 -3.63 25.28
N GLY A 205 12.27 -2.55 25.93
CA GLY A 205 13.04 -1.32 26.07
C GLY A 205 13.28 -0.56 24.75
N MET A 206 12.57 -0.93 23.67
CA MET A 206 12.69 -0.31 22.34
C MET A 206 12.45 1.20 22.33
N TYR A 207 11.63 1.68 23.28
CA TYR A 207 11.29 3.09 23.45
C TYR A 207 11.45 3.51 24.91
N ARG A 208 12.48 3.00 25.61
CA ARG A 208 12.81 3.52 26.94
C ARG A 208 12.89 5.03 26.86
N ILE A 209 12.10 5.69 27.70
CA ILE A 209 12.26 7.11 28.00
C ILE A 209 13.72 7.21 28.45
N ASN A 210 14.54 8.01 27.76
CA ASN A 210 15.90 8.25 28.23
C ASN A 210 15.77 8.76 29.67
N ASP A 211 16.48 8.17 30.62
CA ASP A 211 16.43 8.61 32.03
C ASP A 211 16.73 10.13 32.13
N SER A 212 17.48 10.68 31.16
CA SER A 212 17.71 12.12 30.99
C SER A 212 16.44 12.97 30.78
N ASP A 213 15.43 12.46 30.09
CA ASP A 213 14.17 13.19 29.84
C ASP A 213 13.26 13.15 31.08
N LEU A 214 13.32 12.05 31.82
CA LEU A 214 12.63 11.91 33.11
C LEU A 214 13.27 12.82 34.17
N GLU A 215 14.60 12.85 34.23
CA GLU A 215 15.38 13.76 35.07
C GLU A 215 15.15 15.23 34.68
N ALA A 216 15.10 15.56 33.39
CA ALA A 216 14.80 16.92 32.93
C ALA A 216 13.36 17.34 33.30
N CYS A 217 12.40 16.42 33.28
CA CYS A 217 11.03 16.68 33.74
C CYS A 217 10.99 16.87 35.26
N GLN A 218 11.69 16.01 36.03
CA GLN A 218 11.83 16.15 37.48
C GLN A 218 12.51 17.46 37.88
N GLN A 219 13.56 17.88 37.18
CA GLN A 219 14.24 19.16 37.42
C GLN A 219 13.35 20.36 37.10
N ARG A 220 12.47 20.28 36.09
CA ARG A 220 11.50 21.35 35.78
C ARG A 220 10.40 21.44 36.85
N LEU A 221 9.94 20.30 37.36
CA LEU A 221 8.97 20.23 38.47
C LEU A 221 9.58 20.80 39.76
N GLN A 222 10.80 20.39 40.12
CA GLN A 222 11.52 20.94 41.28
C GLN A 222 11.78 22.45 41.18
N LYS A 223 12.09 22.96 39.97
CA LYS A 223 12.26 24.41 39.74
C LYS A 223 10.95 25.19 39.79
N GLN A 224 9.80 24.55 39.58
CA GLN A 224 8.49 25.18 39.77
C GLN A 224 8.12 25.22 41.26
N ASP A 225 8.36 24.14 41.99
CA ASP A 225 8.14 24.08 43.45
C ASP A 225 9.06 25.04 44.21
N SER A 226 10.32 25.20 43.79
CA SER A 226 11.26 26.15 44.40
C SER A 226 10.89 27.62 44.13
N LYS A 227 10.27 27.91 42.98
CA LYS A 227 9.76 29.25 42.67
C LYS A 227 8.48 29.57 43.46
N PHE A 228 7.68 28.55 43.76
CA PHE A 228 6.49 28.70 44.60
C PHE A 228 6.88 28.93 46.06
N SER A 229 7.91 28.24 46.57
CA SER A 229 8.42 28.44 47.93
C SER A 229 9.22 29.75 48.12
N GLU A 230 9.88 30.26 47.07
CA GLU A 230 10.48 31.60 47.11
C GLU A 230 9.42 32.70 47.24
N TRP A 231 8.24 32.57 46.62
CA TRP A 231 7.15 33.55 46.74
C TRP A 231 6.48 33.54 48.12
N GLU A 232 6.35 32.37 48.77
CA GLU A 232 5.83 32.29 50.15
C GLU A 232 6.82 32.79 51.22
N SER A 233 8.13 32.84 50.89
CA SER A 233 9.17 33.30 51.83
C SER A 233 9.34 34.84 51.85
N PHE A 234 8.72 35.57 50.92
CA PHE A 234 8.79 37.04 50.87
C PHE A 234 7.68 37.76 51.64
N ASP A 235 6.74 37.05 52.27
CA ASP A 235 5.55 37.66 52.91
C ASP A 235 5.60 37.69 54.46
N TYR A 236 6.79 37.56 55.08
CA TYR A 236 6.98 37.84 56.50
C TYR A 236 8.17 38.78 56.72
N GLY A 237 7.92 40.09 56.61
CA GLY A 237 8.91 41.10 56.98
C GLY A 237 8.45 42.54 56.78
N LEU A 238 7.81 43.08 57.83
CA LEU A 238 7.45 44.49 58.14
C LEU A 238 6.19 45.08 57.51
#